data_AF-A0A813GJ95-F1
#
_entry.id   AF-A0A813GJ95-F1
#
_cell.length_a   1.000
_cell.length_b   1.000
_cell.length_c   1.000
_cell.angle_alpha   90.00
_cell.angle_beta   90.00
_cell.angle_gamma   90.00
#
_symmetry.space_group_name_H-M   'P 1'
#
loop_
_entity.id
_entity.type
_entity.pdbx_description
1 polymer ?
#
loop_
_entity_poly.entity_id
_entity_poly.type
_entity_poly.pdbx_seq_one_letter_code
_entity_poly.pdbx_strand_id
1 'polypeptide(L)'
;VGCIKIWQSQDPGYKADRIALQEVYESLTGAGKVDGEPPPMDYVTIAVFEAVSGGHWAQRPAVGGTMWMVRNLSPLIAPWAVTELQFFEDQLCTMPIYGKPISSGTYGALMEGENNVFDGDLLTHWRAQCPWAGCAMREAWIGLDFGTNQQRKVRCMRIYQSVNDPMAK
;
A
#
# COMPACT_ATOMS: atom_id res chain seq x y z
N VAL A 1 1.95 8.22 -21.32
CA VAL A 1 0.86 8.09 -20.31
C VAL A 1 0.99 9.23 -19.32
N GLY A 2 -0.06 10.01 -19.11
CA GLY A 2 -0.09 11.14 -18.16
C GLY A 2 -0.32 10.69 -16.71
N CYS A 3 -0.87 11.57 -15.87
CA CYS A 3 -1.27 11.22 -14.50
C CYS A 3 -2.61 10.48 -14.51
N ILE A 4 -2.72 9.40 -13.73
CA ILE A 4 -3.97 8.64 -13.54
C ILE A 4 -4.50 8.94 -12.13
N LYS A 5 -5.79 9.23 -12.02
CA LYS A 5 -6.48 9.40 -10.73
C LYS A 5 -7.37 8.21 -10.48
N ILE A 6 -7.24 7.62 -9.30
CA ILE A 6 -8.03 6.48 -8.87
C ILE A 6 -8.72 6.87 -7.59
N TRP A 7 -10.04 6.83 -7.59
CA TRP A 7 -10.85 6.97 -6.40
C TRP A 7 -11.13 5.57 -5.88
N GLN A 8 -10.74 5.26 -4.65
CA GLN A 8 -11.12 4.01 -4.02
C GLN A 8 -11.92 4.28 -2.76
N SER A 9 -12.64 3.26 -2.32
CA SER A 9 -13.37 3.31 -1.04
C SER A 9 -12.42 3.59 0.12
N GLN A 10 -12.93 4.30 1.13
CA GLN A 10 -12.25 4.38 2.42
C GLN A 10 -12.35 3.06 3.20
N ASP A 11 -13.38 2.26 2.90
CA ASP A 11 -13.53 0.90 3.41
C ASP A 11 -12.53 -0.03 2.71
N PRO A 12 -11.60 -0.63 3.45
CA PRO A 12 -10.55 -1.45 2.86
C PRO A 12 -11.04 -2.78 2.24
N GLY A 13 -12.27 -3.22 2.54
CA GLY A 13 -12.88 -4.39 1.91
C GLY A 13 -13.34 -4.16 0.47
N TYR A 14 -13.47 -2.89 0.05
CA TYR A 14 -13.95 -2.51 -1.28
C TYR A 14 -12.88 -1.86 -2.16
N LYS A 15 -11.59 -2.12 -1.90
CA LYS A 15 -10.48 -1.58 -2.69
C LYS A 15 -9.49 -2.65 -3.10
N ALA A 16 -8.89 -2.48 -4.28
CA ALA A 16 -7.81 -3.33 -4.76
C ALA A 16 -6.46 -2.73 -4.37
N ASP A 17 -5.51 -3.57 -3.94
CA ASP A 17 -4.12 -3.13 -3.69
C ASP A 17 -3.25 -3.16 -4.95
N ARG A 18 -3.62 -4.01 -5.91
CA ARG A 18 -2.91 -4.18 -7.17
C ARG A 18 -3.86 -4.08 -8.33
N ILE A 19 -3.54 -3.19 -9.27
CA ILE A 19 -4.33 -2.95 -10.48
C ILE A 19 -3.42 -2.92 -11.70
N ALA A 20 -3.97 -3.25 -12.86
CA ALA A 20 -3.27 -3.17 -14.14
C ALA A 20 -3.93 -2.13 -15.04
N LEU A 21 -3.11 -1.35 -15.74
CA LEU A 21 -3.53 -0.63 -16.92
C LEU A 21 -3.27 -1.52 -18.13
N GLN A 22 -4.31 -1.78 -18.91
CA GLN A 22 -4.24 -2.64 -20.08
C GLN A 22 -4.58 -1.86 -21.35
N GLU A 23 -3.83 -2.14 -22.42
CA GLU A 23 -4.13 -1.68 -23.77
C GLU A 23 -4.78 -2.84 -24.55
N VAL A 24 -5.74 -2.50 -25.41
CA VAL A 24 -6.58 -3.48 -26.11
C VAL A 24 -6.29 -3.42 -27.60
N TYR A 25 -6.09 -4.59 -28.21
CA TYR A 25 -5.87 -4.75 -29.65
C TYR A 25 -6.77 -5.85 -30.22
N GLU A 26 -7.11 -5.77 -31.51
CA GLU A 26 -7.72 -6.91 -32.20
C GLU A 26 -6.72 -8.05 -32.32
N SER A 27 -7.15 -9.28 -32.03
CA SER A 27 -6.26 -10.43 -32.02
C SER A 27 -5.82 -10.79 -33.44
N LEU A 28 -4.51 -10.78 -33.66
CA LEU A 28 -3.88 -11.10 -34.94
C LEU A 28 -3.91 -12.60 -35.26
N THR A 29 -4.19 -13.45 -34.26
CA THR A 29 -4.14 -14.91 -34.42
C THR A 29 -5.41 -15.50 -35.02
N GLY A 30 -6.52 -14.75 -35.03
CA GLY A 30 -7.83 -15.25 -35.47
C GLY A 30 -8.40 -16.41 -34.63
N ALA A 31 -7.71 -16.78 -33.54
CA ALA A 31 -8.13 -17.86 -32.67
C ALA A 31 -9.42 -17.48 -31.94
N GLY A 32 -10.49 -18.24 -32.18
CA GLY A 32 -11.80 -17.97 -31.57
C GLY A 32 -12.71 -17.03 -32.38
N LYS A 33 -12.40 -16.74 -33.64
CA LYS A 33 -13.31 -15.99 -34.52
C LYS A 33 -14.57 -16.81 -34.85
N VAL A 34 -15.74 -16.28 -34.50
CA VAL A 34 -17.06 -16.85 -34.83
C VAL A 34 -17.71 -15.96 -35.89
N ASP A 35 -18.30 -16.58 -36.92
CA ASP A 35 -18.98 -15.84 -37.98
C ASP A 35 -20.19 -15.08 -37.42
N GLY A 36 -20.19 -13.75 -37.62
CA GLY A 36 -21.23 -12.85 -37.12
C GLY A 36 -20.91 -12.17 -35.77
N GLU A 37 -19.81 -12.51 -35.12
CA GLU A 37 -19.34 -11.86 -33.88
C GLU A 37 -18.17 -10.89 -34.12
N PRO A 38 -17.95 -9.88 -33.24
CA PRO A 38 -16.77 -9.03 -33.27
C PRO A 38 -15.47 -9.86 -33.18
N PRO A 39 -14.35 -9.38 -33.75
CA PRO A 39 -13.07 -10.06 -33.62
C PRO A 39 -12.64 -10.17 -32.14
N PRO A 40 -12.00 -11.29 -31.74
CA PRO A 40 -11.49 -11.43 -30.38
C PRO A 40 -10.44 -10.35 -30.08
N MET A 41 -10.44 -9.85 -28.84
CA MET A 41 -9.55 -8.78 -28.38
C MET A 41 -8.44 -9.35 -27.49
N ASP A 42 -7.20 -8.94 -27.74
CA ASP A 42 -6.04 -9.20 -26.89
C ASP A 42 -5.82 -8.04 -25.92
N TYR A 43 -5.65 -8.36 -24.63
CA TYR A 43 -5.39 -7.40 -23.56
C TYR A 43 -3.92 -7.46 -23.15
N VAL A 44 -3.18 -6.39 -23.42
CA VAL A 44 -1.76 -6.29 -23.06
C VAL A 44 -1.62 -5.42 -21.82
N THR A 45 -1.00 -5.94 -20.76
CA THR A 45 -0.72 -5.15 -19.55
C THR A 45 0.44 -4.21 -19.81
N ILE A 46 0.15 -2.90 -19.84
CA ILE A 46 1.15 -1.85 -20.09
C ILE A 46 1.76 -1.29 -18.80
N ALA A 47 1.04 -1.37 -17.68
CA ALA A 47 1.56 -1.01 -16.37
C ALA A 47 0.82 -1.76 -15.26
N VAL A 48 1.54 -2.07 -14.17
CA VAL A 48 0.96 -2.58 -12.92
C VAL A 48 1.23 -1.55 -11.83
N PHE A 49 0.16 -1.14 -11.14
CA PHE A 49 0.25 -0.30 -9.97
C PHE A 49 -0.04 -1.16 -8.75
N GLU A 50 0.98 -1.34 -7.93
CA GLU A 50 0.88 -1.94 -6.61
C GLU A 50 0.65 -0.82 -5.60
N ALA A 51 0.37 -1.17 -4.34
CA ALA A 51 0.29 -0.18 -3.26
C ALA A 51 -0.83 0.86 -3.42
N VAL A 52 -1.87 0.57 -4.20
CA VAL A 52 -2.92 1.57 -4.49
C VAL A 52 -4.04 1.58 -3.45
N SER A 53 -4.03 0.63 -2.49
CA SER A 53 -5.04 0.48 -1.43
C SER A 53 -5.20 1.70 -0.51
N GLY A 54 -4.37 2.74 -0.61
CA GLY A 54 -4.51 3.93 0.24
C GLY A 54 -5.79 4.75 0.03
N GLY A 55 -6.54 4.54 -1.07
CA GLY A 55 -7.73 5.33 -1.41
C GLY A 55 -7.45 6.81 -1.74
N HIS A 56 -6.22 7.12 -2.11
CA HIS A 56 -5.69 8.47 -2.24
C HIS A 56 -5.05 8.73 -3.59
N TRP A 57 -4.68 9.99 -3.83
CA TRP A 57 -3.99 10.43 -5.04
C TRP A 57 -2.65 9.72 -5.22
N ALA A 58 -2.64 8.56 -5.86
CA ALA A 58 -1.41 7.87 -6.20
C ALA A 58 -0.79 8.48 -7.47
N GLN A 59 -0.04 9.59 -7.33
CA GLN A 59 0.90 9.99 -8.38
C GLN A 59 2.13 9.09 -8.28
N ARG A 60 2.36 8.27 -9.30
CA ARG A 60 3.52 7.39 -9.40
C ARG A 60 4.26 7.73 -10.70
N PRO A 61 5.54 8.14 -10.65
CA PRO A 61 6.36 8.37 -9.44
C PRO A 61 5.82 9.54 -8.59
N ALA A 62 5.94 9.43 -7.27
CA ALA A 62 5.62 10.53 -6.37
C ALA A 62 6.73 11.59 -6.38
N VAL A 63 6.39 12.85 -6.09
CA VAL A 63 7.40 13.89 -5.88
C VAL A 63 8.24 13.56 -4.65
N GLY A 64 9.54 13.83 -4.69
CA GLY A 64 10.44 13.55 -3.57
C GLY A 64 9.96 14.22 -2.27
N GLY A 65 9.93 13.45 -1.18
CA GLY A 65 9.55 13.94 0.14
C GLY A 65 8.05 14.06 0.40
N THR A 66 7.16 13.75 -0.56
CA THR A 66 5.70 13.75 -0.32
C THR A 66 5.18 12.41 0.20
N MET A 67 6.03 11.39 0.25
CA MET A 67 5.66 10.04 0.67
C MET A 67 6.83 9.35 1.34
N TRP A 68 6.58 8.72 2.48
CA TRP A 68 7.58 7.99 3.24
C TRP A 68 7.01 6.67 3.72
N MET A 69 7.81 5.62 3.63
CA MET A 69 7.44 4.26 4.04
C MET A 69 8.56 3.59 4.82
N VAL A 70 8.18 2.73 5.75
CA VAL A 70 9.06 1.75 6.40
C VAL A 70 8.78 0.40 5.76
N ARG A 71 9.85 -0.34 5.43
CA ARG A 71 9.77 -1.58 4.65
C ARG A 71 10.60 -2.68 5.31
N ASN A 72 10.13 -3.92 5.23
CA ASN A 72 10.92 -5.06 5.67
C ASN A 72 12.12 -5.30 4.73
N LEU A 73 13.32 -5.38 5.28
CA LEU A 73 14.54 -5.70 4.51
C LEU A 73 15.01 -7.14 4.66
N SER A 74 14.29 -7.93 5.46
CA SER A 74 14.52 -9.36 5.63
C SER A 74 13.20 -10.10 5.45
N PRO A 75 13.23 -11.35 4.96
CA PRO A 75 12.03 -12.18 4.94
C PRO A 75 11.54 -12.40 6.39
N LEU A 76 10.23 -12.51 6.53
CA LEU A 76 9.55 -12.77 7.79
C LEU A 76 8.90 -14.15 7.72
N ILE A 77 8.77 -14.84 8.85
CA ILE A 77 8.14 -16.16 8.95
C ILE A 77 6.62 -16.10 9.17
N ALA A 78 6.09 -14.88 9.37
CA ALA A 78 4.68 -14.58 9.55
C ALA A 78 4.39 -13.20 8.95
N PRO A 79 3.11 -12.87 8.64
CA PRO A 79 2.74 -11.54 8.15
C PRO A 79 3.23 -10.46 9.11
N TRP A 80 3.82 -9.40 8.56
CA TRP A 80 4.31 -8.30 9.37
C TRP A 80 3.15 -7.55 10.01
N ALA A 81 3.19 -7.36 11.32
CA ALA A 81 2.27 -6.51 12.03
C ALA A 81 2.97 -5.31 12.68
N VAL A 82 2.36 -4.14 12.52
CA VAL A 82 2.83 -2.87 13.08
C VAL A 82 1.69 -2.30 13.89
N THR A 83 1.95 -2.02 15.16
CA THR A 83 0.99 -1.45 16.10
C THR A 83 0.91 0.05 15.89
N GLU A 84 2.04 0.73 15.90
CA GLU A 84 2.08 2.20 15.82
C GLU A 84 3.32 2.68 15.06
N LEU A 85 3.17 3.72 14.25
CA LEU A 85 4.27 4.38 13.53
C LEU A 85 4.08 5.90 13.58
N GLN A 86 5.11 6.63 13.99
CA GLN A 86 5.12 8.08 13.96
C GLN A 86 6.39 8.57 13.26
N PHE A 87 6.23 9.45 12.27
CA PHE A 87 7.33 10.21 11.68
C PHE A 87 7.45 11.59 12.33
N PHE A 88 8.66 12.14 12.37
CA PHE A 88 8.94 13.47 12.94
C PHE A 88 9.80 14.30 11.99
N GLU A 89 9.57 15.61 11.96
CA GLU A 89 10.27 16.55 11.07
C GLU A 89 11.55 17.15 11.66
N ASP A 90 11.76 17.02 12.97
CA ASP A 90 12.90 17.54 13.71
C ASP A 90 13.83 16.44 14.22
N GLN A 91 15.07 16.82 14.54
CA GLN A 91 16.09 15.90 15.03
C GLN A 91 15.89 15.46 16.49
N LEU A 92 15.04 16.17 17.24
CA LEU A 92 14.71 15.82 18.62
C LEU A 92 13.47 14.91 18.69
N CYS A 93 12.86 14.59 17.55
CA CYS A 93 11.70 13.73 17.43
C CYS A 93 10.50 14.22 18.25
N THR A 94 10.24 15.53 18.22
CA THR A 94 9.20 16.21 19.01
C THR A 94 8.05 16.77 18.18
N MET A 95 8.26 17.01 16.88
CA MET A 95 7.27 17.54 15.95
C MET A 95 6.74 16.42 15.05
N PRO A 96 5.62 15.78 15.43
CA PRO A 96 5.04 14.68 14.66
C PRO A 96 4.53 15.17 13.30
N ILE A 97 4.73 14.34 12.28
CA ILE A 97 4.19 14.54 10.94
C ILE A 97 2.95 13.66 10.80
N TYR A 98 1.86 14.27 10.35
CA TYR A 98 0.62 13.58 10.02
C TYR A 98 0.44 13.52 8.51
N GLY A 99 -0.23 12.48 8.05
CA GLY A 99 -0.50 12.23 6.64
C GLY A 99 -1.56 11.15 6.50
N LYS A 100 -1.82 10.74 5.26
CA LYS A 100 -2.70 9.62 5.02
C LYS A 100 -1.93 8.29 5.13
N PRO A 101 -2.42 7.33 5.93
CA PRO A 101 -1.86 5.98 5.95
C PRO A 101 -1.91 5.30 4.58
N ILE A 102 -0.79 4.66 4.23
CA ILE A 102 -0.62 3.87 3.00
C ILE A 102 0.16 2.59 3.32
N SER A 103 -0.17 1.48 2.67
CA SER A 103 0.48 0.19 2.91
C SER A 103 0.60 -0.67 1.65
N SER A 104 1.38 -1.74 1.76
CA SER A 104 1.52 -2.81 0.75
C SER A 104 0.31 -3.75 0.69
N GLY A 105 -0.87 -3.25 1.03
CA GLY A 105 -2.05 -4.07 1.26
C GLY A 105 -2.19 -4.55 2.70
N THR A 106 -3.41 -4.95 3.02
CA THR A 106 -3.85 -5.29 4.37
C THR A 106 -4.57 -6.64 4.36
N TYR A 107 -4.20 -7.55 5.26
CA TYR A 107 -4.86 -8.86 5.37
C TYR A 107 -6.32 -8.72 5.85
N GLY A 108 -6.53 -8.00 6.96
CA GLY A 108 -7.82 -7.84 7.63
C GLY A 108 -8.35 -6.42 7.56
N ALA A 109 -8.58 -5.91 6.35
CA ALA A 109 -9.11 -4.58 6.01
C ALA A 109 -9.80 -3.77 7.13
N LEU A 110 -10.85 -4.32 7.74
CA LEU A 110 -11.70 -3.64 8.72
C LEU A 110 -11.14 -3.60 10.14
N MET A 111 -10.32 -4.58 10.52
CA MET A 111 -9.83 -4.75 11.89
C MET A 111 -8.33 -4.54 12.02
N GLU A 112 -7.60 -4.68 10.93
CA GLU A 112 -6.14 -4.64 10.87
C GLU A 112 -5.65 -3.66 9.79
N GLY A 113 -6.42 -2.59 9.59
CA GLY A 113 -6.20 -1.56 8.58
C GLY A 113 -4.94 -0.74 8.84
N GLU A 114 -4.40 -0.14 7.79
CA GLU A 114 -3.29 0.82 7.88
C GLU A 114 -3.59 2.04 8.75
N ASN A 115 -4.88 2.39 8.97
CA ASN A 115 -5.25 3.47 9.88
C ASN A 115 -4.90 3.14 11.34
N ASN A 116 -4.90 1.87 11.73
CA ASN A 116 -4.58 1.43 13.09
C ASN A 116 -3.14 1.75 13.48
N VAL A 117 -2.24 1.94 12.51
CA VAL A 117 -0.83 2.26 12.78
C VAL A 117 -0.62 3.72 13.20
N PHE A 118 -1.65 4.55 13.03
CA PHE A 118 -1.58 5.99 13.24
C PHE A 118 -2.78 6.49 14.06
N ASP A 119 -3.43 5.62 14.84
CA ASP A 119 -4.61 5.95 15.65
C ASP A 119 -4.25 6.28 17.12
N GLY A 120 -3.02 5.99 17.53
CA GLY A 120 -2.52 6.21 18.89
C GLY A 120 -2.91 5.11 19.88
N ASP A 121 -3.49 4.01 19.42
CA ASP A 121 -3.91 2.88 20.24
C ASP A 121 -2.93 1.70 20.09
N LEU A 122 -2.22 1.38 21.19
CA LEU A 122 -1.26 0.27 21.20
C LEU A 122 -1.93 -1.13 21.16
N LEU A 123 -3.26 -1.21 21.16
CA LEU A 123 -4.02 -2.46 21.08
C LEU A 123 -4.50 -2.79 19.66
N THR A 124 -4.42 -1.84 18.73
CA THR A 124 -4.73 -2.07 17.32
C THR A 124 -3.43 -2.25 16.53
N HIS A 125 -3.52 -2.87 15.34
CA HIS A 125 -2.35 -3.01 14.47
C HIS A 125 -2.77 -3.06 13.02
N TRP A 126 -1.87 -2.70 12.12
CA TRP A 126 -1.93 -3.12 10.73
C TRP A 126 -1.29 -4.49 10.57
N ARG A 127 -1.87 -5.33 9.71
CA ARG A 127 -1.26 -6.61 9.29
C ARG A 127 -1.08 -6.64 7.78
N ALA A 128 0.16 -6.83 7.34
CA ALA A 128 0.51 -6.92 5.93
C ALA A 128 -0.23 -8.07 5.22
N GLN A 129 -0.66 -7.83 3.98
CA GLN A 129 -1.27 -8.85 3.13
C GLN A 129 -0.23 -9.79 2.51
N CYS A 130 0.46 -10.55 3.37
CA CYS A 130 1.42 -11.58 2.95
C CYS A 130 0.81 -12.99 3.16
N PRO A 131 1.37 -14.02 2.52
CA PRO A 131 1.06 -15.40 2.87
C PRO A 131 1.28 -15.68 4.37
N TRP A 132 0.62 -16.70 4.91
CA TRP A 132 0.81 -17.12 6.31
C TRP A 132 2.26 -17.51 6.63
N ALA A 133 3.04 -17.93 5.63
CA ALA A 133 4.48 -18.19 5.73
C ALA A 133 5.32 -16.91 5.91
N GLY A 134 4.67 -15.75 5.91
CA GLY A 134 5.25 -14.43 6.08
C GLY A 134 5.57 -13.70 4.79
N CYS A 135 6.17 -12.53 4.95
CA CYS A 135 6.49 -11.62 3.86
C CYS A 135 7.89 -11.88 3.32
N ALA A 136 8.04 -11.94 2.00
CA ALA A 136 9.32 -11.90 1.33
C ALA A 136 10.04 -10.58 1.60
N MET A 137 11.36 -10.57 1.38
CA MET A 137 12.16 -9.36 1.47
C MET A 137 11.57 -8.24 0.58
N ARG A 138 11.37 -7.05 1.15
CA ARG A 138 10.81 -5.84 0.50
C ARG A 138 9.34 -5.91 0.07
N GLU A 139 8.62 -6.98 0.40
CA GLU A 139 7.21 -7.14 0.07
C GLU A 139 6.32 -6.21 0.91
N ALA A 140 6.54 -6.20 2.22
CA ALA A 140 5.67 -5.49 3.16
C ALA A 140 6.20 -4.10 3.52
N TRP A 141 5.33 -3.10 3.44
CA TRP A 141 5.64 -1.74 3.86
C TRP A 141 4.39 -0.97 4.32
N ILE A 142 4.61 0.00 5.20
CA ILE A 142 3.59 0.88 5.78
C ILE A 142 4.17 2.29 5.88
N GLY A 143 3.34 3.31 5.71
CA GLY A 143 3.83 4.68 5.66
C GLY A 143 2.74 5.74 5.57
N LEU A 144 3.17 6.96 5.24
CA LEU A 144 2.31 8.12 5.06
C LEU A 144 2.49 8.73 3.67
N ASP A 145 1.37 9.11 3.07
CA ASP A 145 1.28 10.07 1.96
C ASP A 145 0.89 11.44 2.52
N PHE A 146 1.71 12.45 2.24
CA PHE A 146 1.48 13.83 2.67
C PHE A 146 0.73 14.65 1.62
N GLY A 147 0.54 14.10 0.41
CA GLY A 147 -0.03 14.79 -0.73
C GLY A 147 1.01 15.56 -1.55
N THR A 148 0.68 15.82 -2.81
CA THR A 148 1.61 16.33 -3.85
C THR A 148 2.25 17.69 -3.54
N ASN A 149 1.64 18.50 -2.66
CA ASN A 149 2.12 19.83 -2.31
C ASN A 149 2.73 19.92 -0.89
N GLN A 150 2.91 18.79 -0.19
CA GLN A 150 3.44 18.78 1.17
C GLN A 150 4.72 17.94 1.25
N GLN A 151 5.83 18.50 0.78
CA GLN A 151 7.13 17.87 1.01
C GLN A 151 7.45 17.92 2.51
N ARG A 152 7.61 16.75 3.12
CA ARG A 152 8.01 16.59 4.52
C ARG A 152 9.38 15.95 4.58
N LYS A 153 10.24 16.51 5.43
CA LYS A 153 11.56 15.96 5.68
C LYS A 153 11.51 15.13 6.95
N VAL A 154 11.37 13.81 6.82
CA VAL A 154 11.43 12.90 7.96
C VAL A 154 12.86 12.88 8.52
N ARG A 155 12.99 13.17 9.81
CA ARG A 155 14.26 13.18 10.55
C ARG A 155 14.33 12.08 11.59
N CYS A 156 13.20 11.74 12.19
CA CYS A 156 13.07 10.58 13.07
C CYS A 156 11.84 9.75 12.72
N MET A 157 11.85 8.51 13.19
CA MET A 157 10.66 7.68 13.28
C MET A 157 10.62 6.94 14.62
N ARG A 158 9.41 6.68 15.11
CA ARG A 158 9.15 5.76 16.22
C ARG A 158 8.21 4.69 15.69
N ILE A 159 8.54 3.43 15.92
CA ILE A 159 7.73 2.29 15.49
C ILE A 159 7.52 1.34 16.66
N TYR A 160 6.27 0.93 16.86
CA TYR A 160 5.89 -0.19 17.70
C TYR A 160 5.43 -1.29 16.76
N GLN A 161 6.16 -2.39 16.77
CA GLN A 161 5.77 -3.60 16.07
C GLN A 161 5.11 -4.50 17.09
N SER A 162 4.06 -5.20 16.67
CA SER A 162 3.38 -6.14 17.56
C SER A 162 4.41 -7.07 18.18
N VAL A 163 4.43 -7.14 19.50
CA VAL A 163 5.18 -8.19 20.19
C VAL A 163 4.38 -9.48 20.01
N ASN A 164 5.03 -10.64 20.04
CA ASN A 164 4.50 -11.65 20.94
C ASN A 164 4.22 -10.96 22.29
N ASP A 165 2.98 -10.57 22.56
CA ASP A 165 2.58 -9.87 23.79
C ASP A 165 3.30 -10.49 25.01
N PRO A 166 4.03 -9.76 25.86
CA PRO A 166 4.61 -10.31 27.08
C PRO A 166 3.56 -10.73 28.14
N MET A 167 2.27 -10.46 27.91
CA MET A 167 1.12 -11.08 28.61
C MET A 167 0.51 -12.27 27.85
N ALA A 168 1.09 -12.71 26.72
CA ALA A 168 0.83 -14.03 26.18
C ALA A 168 1.31 -15.07 27.20
N LYS A 169 0.36 -15.61 27.95
CA LYS A 169 0.50 -16.89 28.65
C LYS A 169 0.38 -18.03 27.66
#